data_AF-A0A1I1ERW8-F1
#
_entry.id   AF-A0A1I1ERW8-F1
#
_cell.length_a   1.000
_cell.length_b   1.000
_cell.length_c   1.000
_cell.angle_alpha   90.00
_cell.angle_beta   90.00
_cell.angle_gamma   90.00
#
_symmetry.space_group_name_H-M   'P 1'
#
loop_
_entity.id
_entity.type
_entity.pdbx_description
1 polymer ?
#
loop_
_entity_poly.entity_id
_entity_poly.type
_entity_poly.pdbx_seq_one_letter_code
_entity_poly.pdbx_strand_id
1 'polypeptide(L)'
;MGLFNLFGGKKASEGVDEEVQNAAVQKENEKQASIKAHEGMEWPGFPKLNPVNTQEASDSVMPETVTEERKNEIGPMIYDEDMSPDSLRFLSGQELLFLLTALEVFDKKAPLPGFEKNHRKVYNELLGRIRDAEVLYVLYDITTGFPFVDHGFGNVYFEKETAENAARMLFKQFRRLLVKEVKVENPDDTQAVKRGFFDYLYYIGIENILVDNGAYRARFKRNEIVAAPGEWNDEDTAKNPINPALNFAMIDFLEELRWPVSYEKRDEVVRAKEMRMLSLIRTSNFIVPMQHEGPVEVLENGMMKFSKDTKFKFLVMNSKDEKQFLPVYTDGIEFSKKLRGSEWNAAVFKYQDILKFMNDKDGITINPDGQNLLLPKDRMMLLEMAGQQADQIKGTVKKNNPASGVNTEDEAVQKALNQAIARMNEKKDN
;
A
#
# COMPACT_ATOMS: atom_id res chain seq x y z
N MET A 1 -13.13 3.28 -80.74
CA MET A 1 -12.04 3.11 -79.76
C MET A 1 -12.70 2.74 -78.42
N GLY A 2 -12.87 1.46 -78.10
CA GLY A 2 -11.96 0.67 -77.24
C GLY A 2 -12.25 0.99 -75.76
N LEU A 3 -13.14 0.30 -75.03
CA LEU A 3 -13.02 -1.03 -74.38
C LEU A 3 -11.75 -1.22 -73.54
N PHE A 4 -11.95 -1.33 -72.22
CA PHE A 4 -11.05 -1.82 -71.15
C PHE A 4 -9.91 -0.91 -70.64
N ASN A 5 -10.24 0.00 -69.71
CA ASN A 5 -9.40 0.29 -68.55
C ASN A 5 -9.83 -0.65 -67.42
N LEU A 6 -9.30 -1.88 -67.40
CA LEU A 6 -9.60 -2.93 -66.42
C LEU A 6 -8.33 -3.62 -65.91
N PHE A 7 -7.21 -2.90 -65.86
CA PHE A 7 -5.90 -3.41 -65.43
C PHE A 7 -5.14 -2.43 -64.52
N GLY A 8 -5.85 -1.75 -63.61
CA GLY A 8 -5.24 -0.90 -62.57
C GLY A 8 -5.27 -1.49 -61.16
N GLY A 9 -6.15 -2.46 -60.88
CA GLY A 9 -6.35 -2.99 -59.52
C GLY A 9 -5.46 -4.17 -59.12
N LYS A 10 -4.91 -4.92 -60.10
CA LYS A 10 -4.17 -6.16 -59.82
C LYS A 10 -2.73 -5.93 -59.33
N LYS A 11 -2.02 -4.93 -59.87
CA LYS A 11 -0.65 -4.61 -59.43
C LYS A 11 -0.59 -3.97 -58.04
N ALA A 12 -1.64 -3.24 -57.65
CA ALA A 12 -1.73 -2.66 -56.31
C ALA A 12 -2.10 -3.72 -55.26
N SER A 13 -2.93 -4.71 -55.60
CA SER A 13 -3.20 -5.85 -54.71
C SER A 13 -2.02 -6.83 -54.64
N GLU A 14 -1.37 -7.15 -55.77
CA GLU A 14 -0.21 -8.05 -55.82
C GLU A 14 0.99 -7.48 -55.05
N GLY A 15 1.23 -6.16 -55.11
CA GLY A 15 2.29 -5.52 -54.31
C GLY A 15 2.00 -5.50 -52.80
N VAL A 16 0.73 -5.33 -52.42
CA VAL A 16 0.30 -5.42 -51.00
C VAL A 16 0.36 -6.87 -50.51
N ASP A 17 -0.03 -7.85 -51.33
CA ASP A 17 0.04 -9.27 -50.99
C ASP A 17 1.50 -9.75 -50.87
N GLU A 18 2.41 -9.28 -51.74
CA GLU A 18 3.86 -9.54 -51.64
C GLU A 18 4.49 -8.86 -50.41
N GLU A 19 4.13 -7.62 -50.09
CA GLU A 19 4.59 -6.92 -48.88
C GLU A 19 4.11 -7.62 -47.60
N VAL A 20 2.84 -8.05 -47.55
CA VAL A 20 2.27 -8.80 -46.41
C VAL A 20 2.94 -10.16 -46.25
N GLN A 21 3.21 -10.87 -47.35
CA GLN A 21 3.94 -12.14 -47.32
C GLN A 21 5.38 -11.97 -46.85
N ASN A 22 6.10 -10.97 -47.37
CA ASN A 22 7.48 -10.67 -46.97
C ASN A 22 7.56 -10.28 -45.49
N ALA A 23 6.62 -9.47 -45.00
CA ALA A 23 6.52 -9.13 -43.59
C ALA A 23 6.25 -10.37 -42.71
N ALA A 24 5.38 -11.28 -43.14
CA ALA A 24 5.09 -12.53 -42.41
C ALA A 24 6.33 -13.45 -42.32
N VAL A 25 7.09 -13.58 -43.41
CA VAL A 25 8.35 -14.36 -43.43
C VAL A 25 9.40 -13.73 -42.53
N GLN A 26 9.54 -12.41 -42.53
CA GLN A 26 10.46 -11.72 -41.63
C GLN A 26 10.10 -11.94 -40.17
N LYS A 27 8.81 -11.83 -39.81
CA LYS A 27 8.31 -12.09 -38.45
C LYS A 27 8.58 -13.52 -37.99
N GLU A 28 8.37 -14.50 -38.86
CA GLU A 28 8.67 -15.90 -38.54
C GLU A 28 10.17 -16.11 -38.34
N ASN A 29 11.03 -15.50 -39.16
CA ASN A 29 12.48 -15.58 -38.98
C ASN A 29 12.96 -14.95 -37.66
N GLU A 30 12.40 -13.80 -37.27
CA GLU A 30 12.69 -13.13 -35.99
C GLU A 30 12.22 -13.99 -34.81
N LYS A 31 11.03 -14.60 -34.90
CA LYS A 31 10.51 -15.55 -33.92
C LYS A 31 11.45 -16.75 -33.74
N GLN A 32 11.86 -17.38 -34.85
CA GLN A 32 12.77 -18.52 -34.82
C GLN A 32 14.16 -18.15 -34.29
N ALA A 33 14.65 -16.95 -34.58
CA ALA A 33 15.92 -16.45 -34.03
C ALA A 33 15.81 -16.24 -32.51
N SER A 34 14.69 -15.69 -32.03
CA SER A 34 14.42 -15.53 -30.60
C SER A 34 14.34 -16.91 -29.90
N ILE A 35 13.57 -17.86 -30.44
CA ILE A 35 13.50 -19.23 -29.89
C ILE A 35 14.89 -19.88 -29.77
N LYS A 36 15.75 -19.73 -30.78
CA LYS A 36 17.13 -20.23 -30.73
C LYS A 36 17.98 -19.51 -29.67
N ALA A 37 17.76 -18.22 -29.45
CA ALA A 37 18.48 -17.45 -28.43
C ALA A 37 18.16 -17.92 -27.00
N HIS A 38 16.99 -18.52 -26.80
CA HIS A 38 16.53 -19.08 -25.53
C HIS A 38 16.61 -20.61 -25.47
N GLU A 39 17.31 -21.25 -26.41
CA GLU A 39 17.49 -22.71 -26.42
C GLU A 39 18.13 -23.20 -25.11
N GLY A 40 17.54 -24.25 -24.52
CA GLY A 40 18.00 -24.81 -23.23
C GLY A 40 17.54 -24.05 -21.99
N MET A 41 16.70 -23.01 -22.12
CA MET A 41 15.99 -22.44 -20.98
C MET A 41 14.78 -23.29 -20.61
N GLU A 42 14.55 -23.44 -19.31
CA GLU A 42 13.32 -24.00 -18.76
C GLU A 42 12.34 -22.87 -18.43
N TRP A 43 11.05 -23.20 -18.39
CA TRP A 43 10.04 -22.26 -17.93
C TRP A 43 10.32 -21.85 -16.48
N PRO A 44 10.11 -20.57 -16.11
CA PRO A 44 10.41 -20.12 -14.77
C PRO A 44 9.51 -20.86 -13.77
N GLY A 45 10.10 -21.39 -12.70
CA GLY A 45 9.38 -21.70 -11.46
C GLY A 45 9.17 -20.41 -10.65
N PHE A 46 8.32 -20.47 -9.63
CA PHE A 46 8.10 -19.32 -8.76
C PHE A 46 9.23 -19.16 -7.72
N PRO A 47 9.56 -17.91 -7.33
CA PRO A 47 10.62 -17.63 -6.37
C PRO A 47 10.25 -18.14 -4.96
N LYS A 48 11.26 -18.58 -4.18
CA LYS A 48 11.05 -18.90 -2.76
C LYS A 48 10.42 -17.69 -2.05
N LEU A 49 9.37 -17.95 -1.27
CA LEU A 49 8.83 -16.98 -0.32
C LEU A 49 9.99 -16.49 0.58
N ASN A 50 10.06 -15.18 0.86
CA ASN A 50 11.18 -14.51 1.53
C ASN A 50 11.94 -15.44 2.49
N PRO A 51 13.24 -15.74 2.25
CA PRO A 51 13.98 -16.68 3.07
C PRO A 51 14.24 -16.04 4.43
N VAL A 52 13.32 -16.24 5.37
CA VAL A 52 13.65 -16.07 6.78
C VAL A 52 14.53 -17.27 7.12
N ASN A 53 15.73 -16.97 7.62
CA ASN A 53 16.77 -17.95 7.87
C ASN A 53 16.42 -18.77 9.14
N THR A 54 15.39 -19.60 9.06
CA THR A 54 15.06 -20.60 10.09
C THR A 54 15.31 -21.99 9.52
N GLN A 55 15.96 -22.86 10.31
CA GLN A 55 16.35 -24.22 9.90
C GLN A 55 15.16 -25.09 9.44
N GLU A 56 13.92 -24.72 9.80
CA GLU A 56 12.68 -25.43 9.43
C GLU A 56 11.90 -24.78 8.27
N ALA A 57 12.28 -23.57 7.81
CA ALA A 57 11.59 -22.86 6.72
C ALA A 57 12.31 -22.92 5.36
N SER A 58 13.51 -23.51 5.28
CA SER A 58 14.33 -23.53 4.06
C SER A 58 13.70 -24.25 2.85
N ASP A 59 12.71 -25.13 3.13
CA ASP A 59 12.21 -26.12 2.17
C ASP A 59 10.72 -26.00 1.86
N SER A 60 9.99 -25.06 2.48
CA SER A 60 8.61 -24.81 2.05
C SER A 60 8.63 -24.00 0.76
N VAL A 61 8.16 -24.61 -0.31
CA VAL A 61 7.86 -24.01 -1.60
C VAL A 61 6.33 -24.13 -1.77
N MET A 62 5.65 -23.11 -2.31
CA MET A 62 4.24 -23.23 -2.64
C MET A 62 4.01 -24.42 -3.59
N PRO A 63 2.81 -25.00 -3.67
CA PRO A 63 2.52 -25.94 -4.75
C PRO A 63 2.59 -25.23 -6.10
N GLU A 64 3.01 -25.95 -7.14
CA GLU A 64 2.97 -25.45 -8.53
C GLU A 64 1.52 -25.13 -8.92
N THR A 65 1.30 -23.91 -9.41
CA THR A 65 -0.03 -23.40 -9.76
C THR A 65 -0.34 -23.52 -11.25
N VAL A 66 0.69 -23.69 -12.09
CA VAL A 66 0.55 -23.93 -13.53
C VAL A 66 1.32 -25.20 -13.90
N THR A 67 0.63 -26.23 -14.42
CA THR A 67 1.28 -27.50 -14.74
C THR A 67 2.31 -27.35 -15.86
N GLU A 68 3.34 -28.21 -15.90
CA GLU A 68 4.34 -28.18 -16.97
C GLU A 68 3.74 -28.37 -18.37
N GLU A 69 2.71 -29.22 -18.50
CA GLU A 69 1.95 -29.35 -19.75
C GLU A 69 1.36 -28.00 -20.17
N ARG A 70 0.73 -27.29 -19.23
CA ARG A 70 0.12 -26.00 -19.51
C ARG A 70 1.15 -24.91 -19.79
N LYS A 71 2.29 -24.90 -19.08
CA LYS A 71 3.42 -24.00 -19.38
C LYS A 71 3.93 -24.18 -20.80
N ASN A 72 4.04 -25.43 -21.26
CA ASN A 72 4.47 -25.73 -22.63
C ASN A 72 3.44 -25.29 -23.70
N GLU A 73 2.16 -25.24 -23.35
CA GLU A 73 1.10 -24.74 -24.25
C GLU A 73 1.10 -23.21 -24.36
N ILE A 74 1.19 -22.49 -23.24
CA ILE A 74 1.01 -21.03 -23.20
C ILE A 74 2.34 -20.26 -23.24
N GLY A 75 3.43 -20.84 -22.74
CA GLY A 75 4.76 -20.25 -22.71
C GLY A 75 5.24 -19.78 -24.09
N PRO A 76 5.04 -20.53 -25.20
CA PRO A 76 5.44 -20.08 -26.53
C PRO A 76 4.84 -18.75 -27.00
N MET A 77 3.76 -18.27 -26.35
CA MET A 77 3.17 -16.95 -26.65
C MET A 77 4.15 -15.80 -26.43
N ILE A 78 5.18 -15.95 -25.57
CA ILE A 78 6.18 -14.89 -25.33
C ILE A 78 6.99 -14.51 -26.57
N TYR A 79 7.03 -15.39 -27.57
CA TYR A 79 7.73 -15.16 -28.84
C TYR A 79 6.84 -14.54 -29.91
N ASP A 80 5.55 -14.32 -29.64
CA ASP A 80 4.67 -13.63 -30.57
C ASP A 80 5.00 -12.13 -30.57
N GLU A 81 5.28 -11.55 -31.72
CA GLU A 81 5.53 -10.10 -31.85
C GLU A 81 4.34 -9.26 -31.36
N ASP A 82 3.12 -9.80 -31.48
CA ASP A 82 1.90 -9.13 -31.01
C ASP A 82 0.87 -10.14 -30.47
N MET A 83 0.77 -10.25 -29.15
CA MET A 83 -0.19 -11.14 -28.50
C MET A 83 -1.64 -10.66 -28.72
N SER A 84 -2.53 -11.58 -29.08
CA SER A 84 -3.96 -11.28 -29.19
C SER A 84 -4.58 -11.03 -27.80
N PRO A 85 -5.27 -9.90 -27.57
CA PRO A 85 -6.00 -9.67 -26.33
C PRO A 85 -7.06 -10.74 -26.04
N ASP A 86 -7.70 -11.28 -27.08
CA ASP A 86 -8.71 -12.33 -26.92
C ASP A 86 -8.08 -13.63 -26.38
N SER A 87 -6.86 -13.96 -26.81
CA SER A 87 -6.14 -15.13 -26.28
C SER A 87 -5.81 -14.98 -24.80
N LEU A 88 -5.45 -13.76 -24.35
CA LEU A 88 -5.15 -13.48 -22.94
C LEU A 88 -6.39 -13.62 -22.04
N ARG A 89 -7.59 -13.29 -22.54
CA ARG A 89 -8.84 -13.39 -21.78
C ARG A 89 -9.20 -14.83 -21.38
N PHE A 90 -8.78 -15.82 -22.16
CA PHE A 90 -9.05 -17.23 -21.85
C PHE A 90 -8.06 -17.84 -20.87
N LEU A 91 -6.96 -17.15 -20.56
CA LEU A 91 -5.99 -17.61 -19.58
C LEU A 91 -6.54 -17.45 -18.16
N SER A 92 -6.10 -18.25 -17.21
CA SER A 92 -6.39 -18.05 -15.78
C SER A 92 -5.53 -16.91 -15.19
N GLY A 93 -5.85 -16.45 -13.97
CA GLY A 93 -5.02 -15.44 -13.28
C GLY A 93 -3.58 -15.92 -13.07
N GLN A 94 -3.42 -17.18 -12.67
CA GLN A 94 -2.11 -17.83 -12.49
C GLN A 94 -1.36 -18.01 -13.82
N GLU A 95 -2.06 -18.33 -14.90
CA GLU A 95 -1.47 -18.44 -16.24
C GLU A 95 -0.96 -17.09 -16.77
N LEU A 96 -1.70 -16.00 -16.51
CA LEU A 96 -1.26 -14.65 -16.86
C LEU A 96 -0.06 -14.21 -16.01
N LEU A 97 -0.06 -14.52 -14.70
CA LEU A 97 1.08 -14.23 -13.82
C LEU A 97 2.33 -15.02 -14.26
N PHE A 98 2.16 -16.29 -14.65
CA PHE A 98 3.21 -17.09 -15.27
C PHE A 98 3.73 -16.43 -16.54
N LEU A 99 2.84 -16.06 -17.46
CA LEU A 99 3.22 -15.47 -18.74
C LEU A 99 3.96 -14.14 -18.57
N LEU A 100 3.51 -13.29 -17.63
CA LEU A 100 4.20 -12.05 -17.27
C LEU A 100 5.60 -12.34 -16.72
N THR A 101 5.73 -13.32 -15.84
CA THR A 101 7.03 -13.75 -15.27
C THR A 101 7.95 -14.29 -16.37
N ALA A 102 7.43 -15.11 -17.28
CA ALA A 102 8.18 -15.68 -18.39
C ALA A 102 8.70 -14.59 -19.33
N LEU A 103 7.86 -13.61 -19.69
CA LEU A 103 8.27 -12.45 -20.48
C LEU A 103 9.48 -11.75 -19.84
N GLU A 104 9.42 -11.43 -18.55
CA GLU A 104 10.51 -10.71 -17.85
C GLU A 104 11.80 -11.52 -17.75
N VAL A 105 11.70 -12.83 -17.46
CA VAL A 105 12.87 -13.72 -17.32
C VAL A 105 13.57 -13.94 -18.65
N PHE A 106 12.81 -14.17 -19.72
CA PHE A 106 13.36 -14.47 -21.04
C PHE A 106 13.91 -13.22 -21.72
N ASP A 107 13.21 -12.07 -21.63
CA ASP A 107 13.70 -10.81 -22.20
C ASP A 107 15.03 -10.37 -21.56
N LYS A 108 15.17 -10.56 -20.24
CA LYS A 108 16.42 -10.30 -19.52
C LYS A 108 17.60 -11.14 -20.03
N LYS A 109 17.33 -12.35 -20.55
CA LYS A 109 18.37 -13.23 -21.12
C LYS A 109 18.71 -12.83 -22.55
N ALA A 110 17.70 -12.62 -23.38
CA ALA A 110 17.83 -12.15 -24.75
C ALA A 110 16.53 -11.44 -25.16
N PRO A 111 16.60 -10.33 -25.91
CA PRO A 111 15.42 -9.53 -26.25
C PRO A 111 14.30 -10.35 -26.90
N LEU A 112 13.08 -10.18 -26.41
CA LEU A 112 11.88 -10.77 -27.01
C LEU A 112 11.24 -9.81 -28.03
N PRO A 113 10.66 -10.34 -29.12
CA PRO A 113 9.93 -9.53 -30.08
C PRO A 113 8.70 -8.89 -29.42
N GLY A 114 8.54 -7.58 -29.58
CA GLY A 114 7.37 -6.86 -29.06
C GLY A 114 7.24 -6.84 -27.52
N PHE A 115 8.33 -7.14 -26.78
CA PHE A 115 8.33 -7.30 -25.31
C PHE A 115 7.51 -6.24 -24.57
N GLU A 116 7.85 -4.95 -24.72
CA GLU A 116 7.18 -3.84 -24.02
C GLU A 116 5.67 -3.79 -24.28
N LYS A 117 5.25 -4.04 -25.52
CA LYS A 117 3.83 -4.03 -25.91
C LYS A 117 3.09 -5.23 -25.32
N ASN A 118 3.69 -6.41 -25.38
CA ASN A 118 3.10 -7.65 -24.87
C ASN A 118 3.07 -7.68 -23.35
N HIS A 119 4.16 -7.27 -22.69
CA HIS A 119 4.24 -7.10 -21.24
C HIS A 119 3.11 -6.19 -20.75
N ARG A 120 2.94 -5.02 -21.38
CA ARG A 120 1.85 -4.10 -21.04
C ARG A 120 0.46 -4.71 -21.25
N LYS A 121 0.25 -5.52 -22.30
CA LYS A 121 -1.04 -6.21 -22.54
C LYS A 121 -1.35 -7.21 -21.43
N VAL A 122 -0.40 -8.08 -21.09
CA VAL A 122 -0.56 -9.07 -20.02
C VAL A 122 -0.76 -8.38 -18.67
N TYR A 123 0.03 -7.35 -18.37
CA TYR A 123 -0.08 -6.55 -17.15
C TYR A 123 -1.46 -5.88 -17.02
N ASN A 124 -1.95 -5.25 -18.09
CA ASN A 124 -3.26 -4.59 -18.08
C ASN A 124 -4.42 -5.57 -17.94
N GLU A 125 -4.33 -6.76 -18.55
CA GLU A 125 -5.32 -7.81 -18.40
C GLU A 125 -5.39 -8.29 -16.94
N LEU A 126 -4.23 -8.50 -16.30
CA LEU A 126 -4.15 -8.82 -14.87
C LEU A 126 -4.73 -7.72 -13.99
N LEU A 127 -4.36 -6.46 -14.25
CA LEU A 127 -4.87 -5.30 -13.52
C LEU A 127 -6.39 -5.20 -13.64
N GLY A 128 -6.94 -5.42 -14.84
CA GLY A 128 -8.38 -5.49 -15.09
C GLY A 128 -9.04 -6.57 -14.25
N ARG A 129 -8.47 -7.78 -14.18
CA ARG A 129 -8.99 -8.87 -13.35
C ARG A 129 -8.99 -8.58 -11.86
N ILE A 130 -7.97 -7.89 -11.36
CA ILE A 130 -7.89 -7.49 -9.95
C ILE A 130 -8.97 -6.46 -9.63
N ARG A 131 -9.15 -5.48 -10.51
CA ARG A 131 -10.16 -4.43 -10.37
C ARG A 131 -11.57 -4.97 -10.46
N ASP A 132 -11.81 -5.87 -11.41
CA ASP A 132 -13.13 -6.38 -11.76
C ASP A 132 -13.50 -7.67 -11.00
N ALA A 133 -12.59 -8.17 -10.13
CA ALA A 133 -12.87 -9.31 -9.27
C ALA A 133 -14.01 -9.01 -8.31
N GLU A 134 -14.93 -9.95 -8.11
CA GLU A 134 -15.97 -9.79 -7.09
C GLU A 134 -15.38 -9.96 -5.68
N VAL A 135 -14.48 -10.94 -5.55
CA VAL A 135 -13.88 -11.36 -4.28
C VAL A 135 -12.38 -11.55 -4.46
N LEU A 136 -11.62 -11.07 -3.49
CA LEU A 136 -10.19 -11.32 -3.33
C LEU A 136 -9.91 -11.87 -1.93
N TYR A 137 -8.83 -12.62 -1.80
CA TYR A 137 -8.37 -13.15 -0.51
C TYR A 137 -7.16 -12.34 -0.04
N VAL A 138 -7.21 -11.87 1.20
CA VAL A 138 -6.20 -10.94 1.74
C VAL A 138 -5.66 -11.49 3.05
N LEU A 139 -4.34 -11.42 3.23
CA LEU A 139 -3.72 -11.78 4.52
C LEU A 139 -3.89 -10.64 5.52
N TYR A 140 -4.45 -10.95 6.67
CA TYR A 140 -4.58 -10.04 7.81
C TYR A 140 -3.67 -10.52 8.93
N ASP A 141 -2.93 -9.61 9.56
CA ASP A 141 -2.22 -9.92 10.79
C ASP A 141 -3.21 -9.91 11.97
N ILE A 142 -3.33 -11.06 12.64
CA ILE A 142 -4.22 -11.23 13.79
C ILE A 142 -3.84 -10.29 14.94
N THR A 143 -2.55 -9.96 15.06
CA THR A 143 -2.05 -9.11 16.14
C THR A 143 -2.43 -7.65 15.96
N THR A 144 -2.54 -7.15 14.72
CA THR A 144 -2.89 -5.76 14.43
C THR A 144 -4.36 -5.59 14.05
N GLY A 145 -4.99 -6.61 13.46
CA GLY A 145 -6.33 -6.55 12.91
C GLY A 145 -6.41 -5.90 11.51
N PHE A 146 -5.27 -5.60 10.90
CA PHE A 146 -5.15 -4.94 9.59
C PHE A 146 -4.54 -5.89 8.54
N PRO A 147 -4.65 -5.57 7.23
CA PRO A 147 -3.92 -6.29 6.20
C PRO A 147 -2.42 -6.35 6.52
N PHE A 148 -1.84 -7.53 6.35
CA PHE A 148 -0.42 -7.81 6.58
C PHE A 148 0.46 -7.12 5.54
N VAL A 149 1.50 -6.42 6.01
CA VAL A 149 2.40 -5.62 5.20
C VAL A 149 3.76 -6.30 5.09
N ASP A 150 4.02 -6.96 3.96
CA ASP A 150 5.31 -7.59 3.67
C ASP A 150 6.21 -6.61 2.90
N HIS A 151 7.24 -6.06 3.55
CA HIS A 151 8.19 -5.11 2.94
C HIS A 151 7.52 -3.94 2.22
N GLY A 152 6.41 -3.43 2.78
CA GLY A 152 5.64 -2.33 2.22
C GLY A 152 4.61 -2.71 1.16
N PHE A 153 4.33 -4.01 1.00
CA PHE A 153 3.28 -4.53 0.13
C PHE A 153 2.15 -5.18 0.94
N GLY A 154 0.91 -4.83 0.62
CA GLY A 154 -0.25 -5.64 1.02
C GLY A 154 -0.34 -6.90 0.17
N ASN A 155 -0.66 -8.04 0.79
CA ASN A 155 -0.71 -9.33 0.10
C ASN A 155 -2.13 -9.71 -0.28
N VAL A 156 -2.39 -9.87 -1.57
CA VAL A 156 -3.71 -10.15 -2.16
C VAL A 156 -3.63 -11.39 -3.05
N TYR A 157 -4.68 -12.19 -3.11
CA TYR A 157 -4.70 -13.46 -3.83
C TYR A 157 -6.02 -13.64 -4.58
N PHE A 158 -5.96 -14.24 -5.77
CA PHE A 158 -7.16 -14.61 -6.51
C PHE A 158 -7.87 -15.82 -5.89
N GLU A 159 -7.10 -16.73 -5.29
CA GLU A 159 -7.59 -18.01 -4.80
C GLU A 159 -7.33 -18.18 -3.31
N LYS A 160 -8.33 -18.74 -2.60
CA LYS A 160 -8.27 -18.97 -1.16
C LYS A 160 -7.15 -19.94 -0.78
N GLU A 161 -7.02 -21.03 -1.53
CA GLU A 161 -6.03 -22.07 -1.25
C GLU A 161 -4.59 -21.50 -1.32
N THR A 162 -4.31 -20.66 -2.32
CA THR A 162 -3.03 -19.96 -2.46
C THR A 162 -2.76 -19.03 -1.28
N ALA A 163 -3.76 -18.25 -0.86
CA ALA A 163 -3.63 -17.41 0.33
C ALA A 163 -3.38 -18.23 1.61
N GLU A 164 -4.07 -19.36 1.78
CA GLU A 164 -3.90 -20.25 2.94
C GLU A 164 -2.53 -20.92 2.94
N ASN A 165 -2.03 -21.33 1.77
CA ASN A 165 -0.67 -21.86 1.62
C ASN A 165 0.38 -20.80 2.02
N ALA A 166 0.26 -19.57 1.52
CA ALA A 166 1.15 -18.48 1.88
C ALA A 166 1.10 -18.16 3.38
N ALA A 167 -0.10 -18.13 3.97
CA ALA A 167 -0.29 -17.95 5.42
C ALA A 167 0.39 -19.08 6.23
N ARG A 168 0.27 -20.34 5.79
CA ARG A 168 0.95 -21.50 6.41
C ARG A 168 2.46 -21.38 6.36
N MET A 169 3.02 -20.87 5.27
CA MET A 169 4.46 -20.66 5.14
C MET A 169 4.94 -19.52 6.05
N LEU A 170 4.25 -18.39 6.06
CA LEU A 170 4.54 -17.24 6.93
C LEU A 170 4.36 -17.60 8.42
N PHE A 171 3.46 -18.53 8.74
CA PHE A 171 3.32 -19.08 10.09
C PHE A 171 4.58 -19.78 10.59
N LYS A 172 5.32 -20.48 9.71
CA LYS A 172 6.65 -21.06 10.06
C LYS A 172 7.69 -19.97 10.36
N GLN A 173 7.45 -18.74 9.90
CA GLN A 173 8.24 -17.56 10.22
C GLN A 173 7.65 -16.79 11.41
N PHE A 174 6.81 -17.42 12.22
CA PHE A 174 6.14 -16.85 13.39
C PHE A 174 5.20 -15.67 13.09
N ARG A 175 4.75 -15.51 11.83
CA ARG A 175 3.70 -14.55 11.47
C ARG A 175 2.33 -15.18 11.70
N ARG A 176 1.46 -14.52 12.47
CA ARG A 176 0.11 -15.01 12.79
C ARG A 176 -0.90 -14.37 11.86
N LEU A 177 -1.09 -14.99 10.70
CA LEU A 177 -1.93 -14.44 9.63
C LEU A 177 -3.25 -15.19 9.48
N LEU A 178 -4.30 -14.46 9.13
CA LEU A 178 -5.62 -14.97 8.77
C LEU A 178 -5.88 -14.64 7.30
N VAL A 179 -6.42 -15.60 6.55
CA VAL A 179 -6.97 -15.34 5.21
C VAL A 179 -8.39 -14.78 5.37
N LYS A 180 -8.61 -13.57 4.89
CA LYS A 180 -9.92 -12.93 4.86
C LYS A 180 -10.43 -12.85 3.43
N GLU A 181 -11.66 -13.30 3.23
CA GLU A 181 -12.41 -13.07 2.00
C GLU A 181 -12.90 -11.62 2.00
N VAL A 182 -12.57 -10.87 0.95
CA VAL A 182 -12.90 -9.46 0.82
C VAL A 182 -13.61 -9.22 -0.51
N LYS A 183 -14.82 -8.67 -0.44
CA LYS A 183 -15.52 -8.19 -1.63
C LYS A 183 -14.83 -6.91 -2.13
N VAL A 184 -14.49 -6.86 -3.41
CA VAL A 184 -13.82 -5.69 -4.00
C VAL A 184 -14.74 -4.48 -3.98
N GLU A 185 -15.98 -4.67 -4.42
CA GLU A 185 -17.07 -3.74 -4.21
C GLU A 185 -18.04 -4.35 -3.20
N ASN A 186 -18.42 -3.59 -2.16
CA ASN A 186 -19.43 -4.05 -1.21
C ASN A 186 -20.79 -3.39 -1.52
N PRO A 187 -21.71 -4.07 -2.21
CA PRO A 187 -23.02 -3.51 -2.56
C PRO A 187 -23.93 -3.34 -1.33
N ASP A 188 -23.65 -4.04 -0.24
CA ASP A 188 -24.45 -4.04 0.99
C ASP A 188 -24.04 -2.92 1.98
N ASP A 189 -22.97 -2.17 1.67
CA ASP A 189 -22.54 -1.07 2.52
C ASP A 189 -23.48 0.14 2.34
N THR A 190 -24.39 0.29 3.30
CA THR A 190 -25.35 1.40 3.40
C THR A 190 -24.72 2.68 3.95
N GLN A 191 -23.39 2.71 4.16
CA GLN A 191 -22.67 3.95 4.39
C GLN A 191 -22.77 4.84 3.15
N ALA A 192 -23.06 6.13 3.34
CA ALA A 192 -23.35 7.12 2.29
C ALA A 192 -22.20 7.34 1.28
N VAL A 193 -21.08 6.62 1.43
CA VAL A 193 -20.01 6.51 0.46
C VAL A 193 -19.74 5.02 0.32
N LYS A 194 -20.15 4.40 -0.80
CA LYS A 194 -19.72 3.05 -1.16
C LYS A 194 -18.19 3.08 -1.24
N ARG A 195 -17.50 2.42 -0.32
CA ARG A 195 -16.03 2.35 -0.33
C ARG A 195 -15.62 0.93 -0.64
N GLY A 196 -14.98 0.75 -1.80
CA GLY A 196 -14.43 -0.54 -2.19
C GLY A 196 -13.23 -0.94 -1.33
N PHE A 197 -12.76 -2.16 -1.51
CA PHE A 197 -11.56 -2.65 -0.83
C PHE A 197 -10.33 -1.76 -1.10
N PHE A 198 -10.13 -1.33 -2.35
CA PHE A 198 -9.01 -0.47 -2.72
C PHE A 198 -9.10 0.94 -2.13
N ASP A 199 -10.31 1.46 -1.90
CA ASP A 199 -10.51 2.71 -1.16
C ASP A 199 -10.11 2.54 0.30
N TYR A 200 -10.48 1.41 0.91
CA TYR A 200 -10.04 1.08 2.26
C TYR A 200 -8.51 1.04 2.37
N LEU A 201 -7.82 0.41 1.41
CA LEU A 201 -6.35 0.40 1.36
C LEU A 201 -5.75 1.80 1.30
N TYR A 202 -6.38 2.73 0.57
CA TYR A 202 -5.99 4.14 0.57
C TYR A 202 -6.04 4.76 1.96
N TYR A 203 -7.14 4.59 2.72
CA TYR A 203 -7.27 5.19 4.06
C TYR A 203 -6.24 4.65 5.07
N ILE A 204 -5.86 3.37 4.95
CA ILE A 204 -4.82 2.77 5.79
C ILE A 204 -3.39 2.95 5.23
N GLY A 205 -3.26 3.57 4.04
CA GLY A 205 -1.98 3.92 3.41
C GLY A 205 -1.21 2.77 2.78
N ILE A 206 -1.87 1.66 2.46
CA ILE A 206 -1.25 0.55 1.72
C ILE A 206 -1.33 0.85 0.23
N GLU A 207 -0.23 1.36 -0.33
CA GLU A 207 -0.16 1.76 -1.74
C GLU A 207 0.36 0.65 -2.66
N ASN A 208 1.29 -0.17 -2.18
CA ASN A 208 1.84 -1.25 -3.00
C ASN A 208 1.12 -2.56 -2.67
N ILE A 209 0.74 -3.28 -3.71
CA ILE A 209 0.01 -4.55 -3.62
C ILE A 209 0.84 -5.62 -4.31
N LEU A 210 0.99 -6.75 -3.64
CA LEU A 210 1.61 -7.95 -4.16
C LEU A 210 0.52 -9.01 -4.35
N VAL A 211 0.36 -9.45 -5.60
CA VAL A 211 -0.64 -10.46 -5.95
C VAL A 211 0.01 -11.84 -5.98
N ASP A 212 -0.63 -12.80 -5.33
CA ASP A 212 -0.25 -14.22 -5.25
C ASP A 212 1.21 -14.44 -4.78
N ASN A 213 1.57 -13.78 -3.66
CA ASN A 213 2.88 -13.92 -3.06
C ASN A 213 3.17 -15.39 -2.69
N GLY A 214 4.32 -15.88 -3.16
CA GLY A 214 4.73 -17.27 -3.00
C GLY A 214 4.48 -18.13 -4.24
N ALA A 215 3.65 -17.68 -5.20
CA ALA A 215 3.52 -18.28 -6.52
C ALA A 215 4.10 -17.31 -7.59
N TYR A 216 3.63 -17.42 -8.84
CA TYR A 216 3.84 -16.34 -9.81
C TYR A 216 3.18 -15.08 -9.27
N ARG A 217 3.95 -13.99 -9.21
CA ARG A 217 3.53 -12.77 -8.50
C ARG A 217 3.69 -11.55 -9.38
N ALA A 218 2.78 -10.61 -9.20
CA ALA A 218 2.86 -9.29 -9.83
C ALA A 218 2.71 -8.20 -8.76
N ARG A 219 3.33 -7.06 -9.03
CA ARG A 219 3.30 -5.88 -8.16
C ARG A 219 2.47 -4.81 -8.84
N PHE A 220 1.51 -4.27 -8.10
CA PHE A 220 0.67 -3.19 -8.57
C PHE A 220 0.71 -2.04 -7.57
N LYS A 221 0.52 -0.82 -8.06
CA LYS A 221 0.13 0.29 -7.18
C LYS A 221 -1.38 0.36 -7.09
N ARG A 222 -1.88 0.66 -5.89
CA ARG A 222 -3.31 0.81 -5.61
C ARG A 222 -3.94 1.86 -6.52
N ASN A 223 -3.25 2.98 -6.78
CA ASN A 223 -3.73 4.03 -7.70
C ASN A 223 -3.79 3.63 -9.19
N GLU A 224 -3.12 2.55 -9.60
CA GLU A 224 -3.24 2.01 -10.97
C GLU A 224 -4.54 1.21 -11.12
N ILE A 225 -5.08 0.66 -10.03
CA ILE A 225 -6.31 -0.15 -10.00
C ILE A 225 -7.53 0.78 -9.89
N VAL A 226 -7.54 1.64 -8.88
CA VAL A 226 -8.62 2.58 -8.59
C VAL A 226 -8.02 3.94 -8.18
N ALA A 227 -8.55 5.00 -8.78
CA ALA A 227 -8.24 6.38 -8.42
C ALA A 227 -8.46 6.64 -6.93
N ALA A 228 -7.69 7.54 -6.33
CA ALA A 228 -7.88 7.82 -4.91
C ALA A 228 -9.27 8.43 -4.65
N PRO A 229 -9.92 8.08 -3.52
CA PRO A 229 -11.17 8.73 -3.12
C PRO A 229 -11.05 10.25 -3.11
N GLY A 230 -11.93 10.94 -3.84
CA GLY A 230 -11.92 12.41 -3.96
C GLY A 230 -11.12 12.96 -5.14
N GLU A 231 -10.42 12.15 -5.95
CA GLU A 231 -9.72 12.64 -7.15
C GLU A 231 -10.67 13.15 -8.25
N TRP A 232 -11.91 12.62 -8.31
CA TRP A 232 -12.90 12.96 -9.34
C TRP A 232 -14.04 13.84 -8.84
N ASN A 233 -14.23 13.92 -7.53
CA ASN A 233 -15.27 14.74 -6.92
C ASN A 233 -14.60 15.94 -6.26
N ASP A 234 -14.92 17.16 -6.71
CA ASP A 234 -14.66 18.43 -5.99
C ASP A 234 -15.38 18.51 -4.61
N GLU A 235 -15.90 17.40 -4.11
CA GLU A 235 -16.48 17.28 -2.77
C GLU A 235 -15.36 17.14 -1.74
N ASP A 236 -14.97 18.27 -1.15
CA ASP A 236 -14.59 18.49 0.26
C ASP A 236 -13.78 17.40 1.00
N THR A 237 -12.98 16.57 0.31
CA THR A 237 -11.88 15.81 0.91
C THR A 237 -10.89 16.77 1.59
N ALA A 238 -10.91 18.04 1.19
CA ALA A 238 -10.22 19.15 1.83
C ALA A 238 -10.71 19.49 3.26
N LYS A 239 -11.93 19.11 3.67
CA LYS A 239 -12.50 19.50 4.98
C LYS A 239 -12.17 18.53 6.12
N ASN A 240 -11.94 17.25 5.83
CA ASN A 240 -11.66 16.23 6.85
C ASN A 240 -10.23 15.70 6.72
N PRO A 241 -9.45 15.61 7.81
CA PRO A 241 -8.11 15.06 7.73
C PRO A 241 -8.17 13.58 7.34
N ILE A 242 -7.27 13.17 6.45
CA ILE A 242 -7.02 11.77 6.10
C ILE A 242 -5.51 11.57 6.23
N ASN A 243 -5.07 10.69 7.12
CA ASN A 243 -3.64 10.47 7.40
C ASN A 243 -3.17 9.07 6.99
N PRO A 244 -3.13 8.75 5.68
CA PRO A 244 -2.83 7.40 5.21
C PRO A 244 -1.38 7.00 5.52
N ALA A 245 -0.43 7.93 5.36
CA ALA A 245 0.97 7.68 5.70
C ALA A 245 1.17 7.34 7.19
N LEU A 246 0.43 8.01 8.09
CA LEU A 246 0.48 7.72 9.52
C LEU A 246 -0.15 6.34 9.82
N ASN A 247 -1.31 6.04 9.24
CA ASN A 247 -1.95 4.73 9.41
C ASN A 247 -1.02 3.60 8.97
N PHE A 248 -0.38 3.74 7.81
CA PHE A 248 0.59 2.76 7.31
C PHE A 248 1.78 2.62 8.27
N ALA A 249 2.36 3.73 8.73
CA ALA A 249 3.49 3.70 9.65
C ALA A 249 3.14 3.06 11.01
N MET A 250 1.92 3.28 11.52
CA MET A 250 1.43 2.62 12.73
C MET A 250 1.27 1.10 12.51
N ILE A 251 0.70 0.67 11.39
CA ILE A 251 0.54 -0.75 11.06
C ILE A 251 1.91 -1.42 10.95
N ASP A 252 2.82 -0.86 10.15
CA ASP A 252 4.17 -1.40 9.92
C ASP A 252 5.00 -1.48 11.22
N PHE A 253 4.89 -0.46 12.09
CA PHE A 253 5.54 -0.48 13.40
C PHE A 253 4.95 -1.54 14.34
N LEU A 254 3.62 -1.59 14.48
CA LEU A 254 2.95 -2.52 15.39
C LEU A 254 3.16 -3.97 14.96
N GLU A 255 3.12 -4.23 13.66
CA GLU A 255 3.37 -5.54 13.07
C GLU A 255 4.80 -6.02 13.41
N GLU A 256 5.83 -5.17 13.26
CA GLU A 256 7.21 -5.50 13.61
C GLU A 256 7.40 -5.70 15.12
N LEU A 257 6.80 -4.82 15.92
CA LEU A 257 6.92 -4.83 17.37
C LEU A 257 6.30 -6.11 17.96
N ARG A 258 5.15 -6.54 17.43
CA ARG A 258 4.39 -7.71 17.91
C ARG A 258 4.88 -9.03 17.31
N TRP A 259 5.74 -9.00 16.30
CA TRP A 259 6.34 -10.20 15.71
C TRP A 259 7.28 -10.89 16.72
N PRO A 260 6.98 -12.13 17.18
CA PRO A 260 7.68 -12.78 18.29
C PRO A 260 8.95 -13.48 17.82
N VAL A 261 9.84 -12.75 17.14
CA VAL A 261 11.15 -13.24 16.69
C VAL A 261 12.24 -12.28 17.11
N SER A 262 13.47 -12.79 17.18
CA SER A 262 14.67 -11.98 17.36
C SER A 262 15.61 -12.23 16.19
N TYR A 263 16.10 -11.16 15.57
CA TYR A 263 17.04 -11.20 14.46
C TYR A 263 18.01 -10.02 14.57
N GLU A 264 19.13 -10.12 13.85
CA GLU A 264 20.16 -9.10 13.84
C GLU A 264 19.59 -7.74 13.40
N LYS A 265 19.84 -6.67 14.16
CA LYS A 265 19.32 -5.31 13.93
C LYS A 265 17.81 -5.12 14.14
N ARG A 266 17.08 -6.08 14.71
CA ARG A 266 15.64 -5.89 15.03
C ARG A 266 15.39 -4.61 15.81
N ASP A 267 16.19 -4.31 16.83
CA ASP A 267 16.03 -3.11 17.64
C ASP A 267 16.23 -1.82 16.84
N GLU A 268 17.15 -1.83 15.87
CA GLU A 268 17.37 -0.70 14.95
C GLU A 268 16.18 -0.53 14.01
N VAL A 269 15.64 -1.63 13.46
CA VAL A 269 14.48 -1.63 12.57
C VAL A 269 13.23 -1.13 13.31
N VAL A 270 12.92 -1.68 14.48
CA VAL A 270 11.79 -1.27 15.32
C VAL A 270 11.92 0.21 15.67
N ARG A 271 13.11 0.67 16.06
CA ARG A 271 13.35 2.08 16.37
C ARG A 271 13.17 2.97 15.15
N ALA A 272 13.64 2.57 13.97
CA ALA A 272 13.45 3.33 12.74
C ALA A 272 11.96 3.46 12.37
N LYS A 273 11.20 2.37 12.48
CA LYS A 273 9.74 2.36 12.26
C LYS A 273 9.00 3.23 13.28
N GLU A 274 9.37 3.14 14.56
CA GLU A 274 8.83 3.99 15.64
C GLU A 274 9.07 5.48 15.34
N MET A 275 10.29 5.84 14.95
CA MET A 275 10.66 7.23 14.64
C MET A 275 9.87 7.79 13.46
N ARG A 276 9.72 7.01 12.39
CA ARG A 276 8.90 7.37 11.23
C ARG A 276 7.45 7.63 11.64
N MET A 277 6.88 6.75 12.46
CA MET A 277 5.53 6.90 13.00
C MET A 277 5.40 8.18 13.83
N LEU A 278 6.32 8.43 14.78
CA LEU A 278 6.31 9.62 15.63
C LEU A 278 6.48 10.92 14.83
N SER A 279 7.36 10.93 13.82
CA SER A 279 7.54 12.06 12.89
C SER A 279 6.22 12.44 12.22
N LEU A 280 5.49 11.44 11.70
CA LEU A 280 4.19 11.64 11.07
C LEU A 280 3.13 12.13 12.07
N ILE A 281 3.07 11.56 13.29
CA ILE A 281 2.15 12.02 14.36
C ILE A 281 2.31 13.52 14.61
N ARG A 282 3.56 14.02 14.71
CA ARG A 282 3.82 15.44 14.98
C ARG A 282 3.30 16.37 13.88
N THR A 283 3.31 15.91 12.63
CA THR A 283 2.89 16.69 11.46
C THR A 283 1.41 16.52 11.08
N SER A 284 0.74 15.53 11.66
CA SER A 284 -0.64 15.19 11.32
C SER A 284 -1.69 16.12 11.96
N ASN A 285 -2.82 16.22 11.28
CA ASN A 285 -4.06 16.79 11.81
C ASN A 285 -4.97 15.65 12.26
N PHE A 286 -5.58 15.78 13.43
CA PHE A 286 -6.47 14.74 13.98
C PHE A 286 -7.88 15.27 14.15
N ILE A 287 -8.85 14.37 14.08
CA ILE A 287 -10.21 14.63 14.54
C ILE A 287 -10.27 14.34 16.03
N VAL A 288 -10.76 15.31 16.80
CA VAL A 288 -10.96 15.20 18.25
C VAL A 288 -12.45 15.37 18.54
N PRO A 289 -13.08 14.43 19.28
CA PRO A 289 -14.46 14.57 19.70
C PRO A 289 -14.61 15.73 20.69
N MET A 290 -15.46 16.69 20.34
CA MET A 290 -15.66 17.90 21.13
C MET A 290 -17.14 18.30 21.22
N GLN A 291 -17.51 18.80 22.38
CA GLN A 291 -18.75 19.53 22.63
C GLN A 291 -18.41 20.98 22.99
N HIS A 292 -19.28 21.91 22.63
CA HIS A 292 -19.14 23.30 23.00
C HIS A 292 -20.44 23.85 23.60
N GLU A 293 -20.31 24.73 24.58
CA GLU A 293 -21.41 25.50 25.16
C GLU A 293 -21.13 26.99 24.94
N GLY A 294 -22.08 27.72 24.35
CA GLY A 294 -21.96 29.15 24.03
C GLY A 294 -22.03 29.47 22.53
N PRO A 295 -22.02 30.76 22.15
CA PRO A 295 -22.13 31.18 20.76
C PRO A 295 -20.87 30.82 19.97
N VAL A 296 -21.08 30.16 18.83
CA VAL A 296 -20.04 29.75 17.90
C VAL A 296 -20.40 30.27 16.51
N GLU A 297 -19.49 31.00 15.89
CA GLU A 297 -19.64 31.39 14.48
C GLU A 297 -19.07 30.28 13.62
N VAL A 298 -19.93 29.60 12.86
CA VAL A 298 -19.49 28.63 11.84
C VAL A 298 -19.12 29.41 10.59
N LEU A 299 -17.84 29.41 10.22
CA LEU A 299 -17.35 30.03 8.99
C LEU A 299 -17.78 29.20 7.78
N GLU A 300 -17.77 29.83 6.60
CA GLU A 300 -18.18 29.24 5.32
C GLU A 300 -17.40 27.97 4.93
N ASN A 301 -16.18 27.82 5.46
CA ASN A 301 -15.32 26.64 5.29
C ASN A 301 -15.60 25.52 6.32
N GLY A 302 -16.63 25.64 7.15
CA GLY A 302 -16.96 24.69 8.21
C GLY A 302 -16.10 24.82 9.48
N MET A 303 -15.15 25.75 9.51
CA MET A 303 -14.37 26.03 10.72
C MET A 303 -15.22 26.80 11.73
N MET A 304 -15.25 26.31 12.96
CA MET A 304 -15.90 26.99 14.07
C MET A 304 -14.96 28.06 14.65
N LYS A 305 -15.36 29.33 14.58
CA LYS A 305 -14.70 30.43 15.28
C LYS A 305 -15.35 30.58 16.64
N PHE A 306 -14.60 30.20 17.67
CA PHE A 306 -15.05 30.25 19.05
C PHE A 306 -14.83 31.63 19.67
N SER A 307 -15.78 32.08 20.49
CA SER A 307 -15.66 33.30 21.27
C SER A 307 -14.99 33.02 22.61
N LYS A 308 -14.55 34.06 23.33
CA LYS A 308 -13.93 33.90 24.68
C LYS A 308 -14.86 33.27 25.71
N ASP A 309 -16.17 33.26 25.45
CA ASP A 309 -17.20 32.73 26.33
C ASP A 309 -17.59 31.28 26.01
N THR A 310 -17.00 30.68 24.97
CA THR A 310 -17.26 29.29 24.59
C THR A 310 -16.52 28.33 25.54
N LYS A 311 -17.26 27.47 26.24
CA LYS A 311 -16.69 26.37 27.03
C LYS A 311 -16.60 25.12 26.17
N PHE A 312 -15.48 24.41 26.24
CA PHE A 312 -15.26 23.16 25.52
C PHE A 312 -15.23 21.98 26.48
N LYS A 313 -15.83 20.88 26.04
CA LYS A 313 -15.71 19.58 26.68
C LYS A 313 -15.18 18.59 25.66
N PHE A 314 -14.15 17.85 26.03
CA PHE A 314 -13.58 16.78 25.23
C PHE A 314 -14.03 15.43 25.74
N LEU A 315 -14.15 14.45 24.85
CA LEU A 315 -14.31 13.07 25.26
C LEU A 315 -13.01 12.62 25.95
N VAL A 316 -13.12 11.87 27.04
CA VAL A 316 -11.97 11.30 27.76
C VAL A 316 -12.22 9.82 27.95
N MET A 317 -11.20 9.01 27.71
CA MET A 317 -11.20 7.58 27.98
C MET A 317 -10.36 7.29 29.22
N ASN A 318 -10.92 6.50 30.12
CA ASN A 318 -10.19 6.05 31.30
C ASN A 318 -9.48 4.73 31.00
N SER A 319 -8.19 4.67 31.30
CA SER A 319 -7.44 3.42 31.33
C SER A 319 -7.81 2.60 32.59
N LYS A 320 -7.37 1.34 32.63
CA LYS A 320 -7.50 0.47 33.80
C LYS A 320 -6.82 1.04 35.05
N ASP A 321 -5.79 1.86 34.86
CA ASP A 321 -5.02 2.51 35.93
C ASP A 321 -5.56 3.91 36.29
N GLU A 322 -6.84 4.20 36.02
CA GLU A 322 -7.51 5.50 36.25
C GLU A 322 -6.90 6.71 35.51
N LYS A 323 -5.93 6.47 34.61
CA LYS A 323 -5.34 7.49 33.75
C LYS A 323 -6.31 7.95 32.67
N GLN A 324 -6.29 9.24 32.36
CA GLN A 324 -7.19 9.90 31.43
C GLN A 324 -6.51 10.16 30.09
N PHE A 325 -7.03 9.55 29.02
CA PHE A 325 -6.52 9.72 27.66
C PHE A 325 -7.55 10.38 26.74
N LEU A 326 -7.07 11.33 25.93
CA LEU A 326 -7.88 11.98 24.90
C LEU A 326 -7.89 11.11 23.63
N PRO A 327 -9.04 10.58 23.18
CA PRO A 327 -9.13 9.88 21.91
C PRO A 327 -8.96 10.88 20.75
N VAL A 328 -8.11 10.53 19.80
CA VAL A 328 -7.89 11.28 18.56
C VAL A 328 -7.95 10.32 17.38
N TYR A 329 -8.44 10.80 16.24
CA TYR A 329 -8.71 9.96 15.07
C TYR A 329 -7.98 10.47 13.84
N THR A 330 -7.44 9.55 13.05
CA THR A 330 -6.69 9.86 11.81
C THR A 330 -7.57 10.28 10.66
N ASP A 331 -8.85 9.91 10.68
CA ASP A 331 -9.80 10.12 9.60
C ASP A 331 -11.25 9.94 10.08
N GLY A 332 -12.18 10.28 9.19
CA GLY A 332 -13.61 10.19 9.48
C GLY A 332 -14.14 8.75 9.62
N ILE A 333 -13.46 7.73 9.06
CA ILE A 333 -13.90 6.34 9.21
C ILE A 333 -13.70 5.93 10.66
N GLU A 334 -12.47 6.11 11.16
CA GLU A 334 -12.11 5.78 12.54
C GLU A 334 -12.98 6.54 13.54
N PHE A 335 -13.23 7.83 13.31
CA PHE A 335 -14.14 8.62 14.15
C PHE A 335 -15.58 8.06 14.16
N SER A 336 -16.09 7.66 12.99
CA SER A 336 -17.48 7.21 12.86
C SER A 336 -17.78 5.83 13.46
N LYS A 337 -16.77 4.98 13.71
CA LYS A 337 -16.97 3.61 14.23
C LYS A 337 -17.82 3.54 15.51
N LYS A 338 -17.58 4.44 16.47
CA LYS A 338 -18.32 4.50 17.75
C LYS A 338 -19.09 5.79 17.98
N LEU A 339 -18.71 6.87 17.30
CA LEU A 339 -19.29 8.20 17.54
C LEU A 339 -20.32 8.62 16.49
N ARG A 340 -20.60 7.77 15.50
CA ARG A 340 -21.66 8.03 14.51
C ARG A 340 -23.02 8.15 15.21
N GLY A 341 -23.70 9.27 14.99
CA GLY A 341 -25.00 9.56 15.60
C GLY A 341 -24.92 9.93 17.09
N SER A 342 -23.71 10.11 17.64
CA SER A 342 -23.53 10.62 19.00
C SER A 342 -23.63 12.15 19.05
N GLU A 343 -23.71 12.69 20.25
CA GLU A 343 -23.69 14.13 20.55
C GLU A 343 -22.28 14.77 20.44
N TRP A 344 -21.27 14.01 20.03
CA TRP A 344 -19.90 14.50 19.89
C TRP A 344 -19.65 15.03 18.48
N ASN A 345 -19.24 16.30 18.38
CA ASN A 345 -18.86 16.90 17.12
C ASN A 345 -17.41 16.56 16.76
N ALA A 346 -17.14 16.45 15.46
CA ALA A 346 -15.79 16.27 14.93
C ALA A 346 -15.10 17.64 14.80
N ALA A 347 -14.04 17.86 15.57
CA ALA A 347 -13.21 19.06 15.45
C ALA A 347 -11.79 18.69 15.01
N VAL A 348 -11.24 19.41 14.05
CA VAL A 348 -9.90 19.14 13.50
C VAL A 348 -8.86 19.95 14.24
N PHE A 349 -7.85 19.29 14.81
CA PHE A 349 -6.74 19.93 15.51
C PHE A 349 -5.39 19.44 15.01
N LYS A 350 -4.41 20.35 14.98
CA LYS A 350 -3.00 19.97 14.82
C LYS A 350 -2.48 19.31 16.09
N TYR A 351 -1.46 18.49 15.94
CA TYR A 351 -0.73 17.91 17.07
C TYR A 351 -0.29 18.97 18.12
N GLN A 352 0.22 20.11 17.69
CA GLN A 352 0.66 21.18 18.59
C GLN A 352 -0.50 21.87 19.32
N ASP A 353 -1.69 21.90 18.73
CA ASP A 353 -2.88 22.44 19.38
C ASP A 353 -3.39 21.47 20.43
N ILE A 354 -3.37 20.16 20.13
CA ILE A 354 -3.74 19.11 21.08
C ILE A 354 -2.90 19.22 22.36
N LEU A 355 -1.57 19.42 22.23
CA LEU A 355 -0.67 19.61 23.38
C LEU A 355 -1.13 20.70 24.37
N LYS A 356 -1.80 21.76 23.89
CA LYS A 356 -2.30 22.86 24.74
C LYS A 356 -3.48 22.43 25.62
N PHE A 357 -4.21 21.39 25.22
CA PHE A 357 -5.38 20.85 25.92
C PHE A 357 -5.05 19.65 26.83
N MET A 358 -3.76 19.30 26.94
CA MET A 358 -3.27 18.13 27.68
C MET A 358 -2.96 18.41 29.16
N ASN A 359 -3.30 19.58 29.71
CA ASN A 359 -2.86 19.98 31.06
C ASN A 359 -3.33 19.00 32.16
N ASP A 360 -4.57 18.56 32.06
CA ASP A 360 -5.29 17.68 32.99
C ASP A 360 -5.35 16.21 32.55
N LYS A 361 -4.66 15.84 31.46
CA LYS A 361 -4.75 14.50 30.84
C LYS A 361 -3.39 13.83 30.79
N ASP A 362 -3.38 12.49 30.81
CA ASP A 362 -2.18 11.66 30.84
C ASP A 362 -1.60 11.36 29.45
N GLY A 363 -2.34 11.61 28.38
CA GLY A 363 -1.89 11.36 27.01
C GLY A 363 -3.03 11.35 25.99
N ILE A 364 -2.69 10.95 24.76
CA ILE A 364 -3.68 10.69 23.71
C ILE A 364 -3.75 9.19 23.40
N THR A 365 -4.88 8.77 22.84
CA THR A 365 -5.03 7.46 22.21
C THR A 365 -5.43 7.67 20.75
N ILE A 366 -4.56 7.27 19.81
CA ILE A 366 -4.82 7.38 18.38
C ILE A 366 -5.60 6.15 17.91
N ASN A 367 -6.73 6.37 17.24
CA ASN A 367 -7.65 5.34 16.73
C ASN A 367 -7.95 4.24 17.76
N PRO A 368 -8.69 4.55 18.84
CA PRO A 368 -8.92 3.60 19.95
C PRO A 368 -9.54 2.26 19.52
N ASP A 369 -10.35 2.26 18.46
CA ASP A 369 -11.02 1.08 17.88
C ASP A 369 -10.33 0.54 16.62
N GLY A 370 -9.13 1.04 16.32
CA GLY A 370 -8.27 0.61 15.23
C GLY A 370 -6.92 0.18 15.76
N GLN A 371 -5.86 0.93 15.42
CA GLN A 371 -4.50 0.64 15.86
C GLN A 371 -4.31 0.76 17.39
N ASN A 372 -5.13 1.59 18.04
CA ASN A 372 -5.13 1.84 19.49
C ASN A 372 -3.73 2.19 20.02
N LEU A 373 -3.11 3.21 19.42
CA LEU A 373 -1.79 3.66 19.84
C LEU A 373 -1.90 4.61 21.02
N LEU A 374 -1.38 4.19 22.17
CA LEU A 374 -1.30 5.01 23.38
C LEU A 374 -0.04 5.86 23.36
N LEU A 375 -0.20 7.19 23.43
CA LEU A 375 0.91 8.12 23.49
C LEU A 375 0.84 8.97 24.77
N PRO A 376 1.63 8.63 25.81
CA PRO A 376 1.68 9.39 27.05
C PRO A 376 2.17 10.83 26.85
N LYS A 377 1.68 11.75 27.68
CA LYS A 377 2.00 13.18 27.61
C LYS A 377 3.50 13.48 27.59
N ASP A 378 4.30 12.81 28.42
CA ASP A 378 5.76 13.00 28.45
C ASP A 378 6.40 12.68 27.09
N ARG A 379 5.93 11.61 26.43
CA ARG A 379 6.39 11.24 25.09
C ARG A 379 5.94 12.25 24.05
N MET A 380 4.73 12.79 24.20
CA MET A 380 4.24 13.83 23.31
C MET A 380 5.10 15.11 23.39
N MET A 381 5.41 15.55 24.61
CA MET A 381 6.26 16.72 24.83
C MET A 381 7.67 16.51 24.31
N LEU A 382 8.25 15.32 24.54
CA LEU A 382 9.57 14.95 24.05
C LEU A 382 9.65 15.02 22.51
N LEU A 383 8.63 14.48 21.84
CA LEU A 383 8.51 14.51 20.39
C LEU A 383 8.48 15.94 19.84
N GLU A 384 7.71 16.83 20.47
CA GLU A 384 7.65 18.23 20.05
C GLU A 384 8.98 18.96 20.29
N MET A 385 9.64 18.73 21.43
CA MET A 385 10.96 19.31 21.71
C MET A 385 12.02 18.83 20.70
N ALA A 386 12.05 17.54 20.38
CA ALA A 386 12.97 16.97 19.39
C ALA A 386 12.70 17.53 17.99
N GLY A 387 11.42 17.65 17.62
CA GLY A 387 11.02 18.25 16.35
C GLY A 387 11.40 19.72 16.22
N GLN A 388 11.22 20.52 17.28
CA GLN A 388 11.64 21.93 17.28
C GLN A 388 13.16 22.08 17.10
N GLN A 389 13.96 21.23 17.72
CA GLN A 389 15.42 21.23 17.53
C GLN A 389 15.79 20.88 16.08
N ALA A 390 15.14 19.87 15.49
CA ALA A 390 15.36 19.50 14.10
C ALA A 390 14.95 20.63 13.13
N ASP A 391 13.83 21.31 13.38
CA ASP A 391 13.36 22.43 12.55
C ASP A 391 14.29 23.65 12.64
N GLN A 392 14.84 23.93 13.83
CA GLN A 392 15.85 24.98 14.01
C GLN A 392 17.14 24.68 13.23
N ILE A 393 17.61 23.43 13.26
CA ILE A 393 18.79 23.01 12.50
C ILE A 393 18.53 23.19 10.99
N LYS A 394 17.36 22.77 10.47
CA LYS A 394 16.99 22.97 9.07
C LYS A 394 16.86 24.44 8.67
N GLY A 395 16.26 25.27 9.53
CA GLY A 395 16.13 26.72 9.29
C GLY A 395 17.50 27.41 9.18
N THR A 396 18.51 26.89 9.86
CA THR A 396 19.90 27.38 9.78
C THR A 396 20.61 26.87 8.52
N VAL A 397 20.36 25.62 8.11
CA VAL A 397 20.93 25.02 6.88
C VAL A 397 20.33 25.64 5.61
N LYS A 398 19.00 25.85 5.54
CA LYS A 398 18.33 26.51 4.41
C LYS A 398 18.79 27.96 4.18
N LYS A 399 19.26 28.65 5.23
CA LYS A 399 19.87 29.99 5.10
C LYS A 399 21.25 29.98 4.45
N ASN A 400 21.96 28.85 4.50
CA ASN A 400 23.35 28.74 4.04
C ASN A 400 23.55 27.89 2.79
N ASN A 401 22.55 27.10 2.34
CA ASN A 401 22.55 26.46 1.02
C ASN A 401 21.15 25.92 0.64
N PRO A 402 20.54 26.37 -0.48
CA PRO A 402 19.17 25.98 -0.84
C PRO A 402 19.04 24.64 -1.60
N ALA A 403 20.13 23.89 -1.82
CA ALA A 403 20.14 22.70 -2.69
C ALA A 403 20.55 21.42 -1.95
N SER A 404 19.60 20.78 -1.26
CA SER A 404 19.61 19.33 -1.01
C SER A 404 18.26 18.90 -0.41
N GLY A 405 17.31 18.56 -1.27
CA GLY A 405 16.11 17.83 -0.85
C GLY A 405 16.37 16.34 -1.03
N VAL A 406 16.36 15.59 0.07
CA VAL A 406 15.85 14.21 0.26
C VAL A 406 16.40 13.66 1.60
N ASN A 407 15.52 13.06 2.40
CA ASN A 407 15.74 12.24 3.62
C ASN A 407 16.39 12.83 4.89
N THR A 408 16.88 14.07 4.89
CA THR A 408 17.50 14.66 6.10
C THR A 408 16.54 14.93 7.26
N GLU A 409 15.22 14.94 7.03
CA GLU A 409 14.23 15.28 8.05
C GLU A 409 14.09 14.20 9.11
N ASP A 410 13.92 12.95 8.68
CA ASP A 410 13.77 11.81 9.58
C ASP A 410 15.08 11.53 10.33
N GLU A 411 16.24 11.66 9.69
CA GLU A 411 17.54 11.48 10.34
C GLU A 411 17.83 12.55 11.42
N ALA A 412 17.46 13.81 11.17
CA ALA A 412 17.66 14.89 12.13
C ALA A 412 16.72 14.77 13.33
N VAL A 413 15.45 14.44 13.09
CA VAL A 413 14.47 14.14 14.16
C VAL A 413 14.90 12.90 14.94
N GLN A 414 15.40 11.86 14.26
CA GLN A 414 15.93 10.64 14.87
C GLN A 414 17.12 10.93 15.79
N LYS A 415 18.09 11.75 15.35
CA LYS A 415 19.24 12.13 16.18
C LYS A 415 18.81 12.93 17.42
N ALA A 416 17.89 13.89 17.25
CA ALA A 416 17.37 14.70 18.34
C ALA A 416 16.55 13.87 19.36
N LEU A 417 15.69 12.97 18.89
CA LEU A 417 14.88 12.13 19.76
C LEU A 417 15.74 11.09 20.50
N ASN A 418 16.72 10.48 19.85
CA ASN A 418 17.68 9.58 20.50
C ASN A 418 18.46 10.28 21.61
N GLN A 419 18.93 11.51 21.37
CA GLN A 419 19.60 12.32 22.41
C GLN A 419 18.66 12.68 23.57
N ALA A 420 17.40 12.98 23.27
CA ALA A 420 16.42 13.34 24.28
C ALA A 420 15.98 12.14 25.14
N ILE A 421 15.83 10.95 24.53
CA ILE A 421 15.53 9.68 25.23
C ILE A 421 16.72 9.27 26.13
N ALA A 422 17.95 9.35 25.63
CA ALA A 422 19.15 9.00 26.40
C ALA A 422 19.29 9.84 27.69
N ARG A 423 19.09 11.16 27.58
CA ARG A 423 19.16 12.09 28.73
C ARG A 423 18.11 11.84 29.81
N MET A 424 16.98 11.22 29.48
CA MET A 424 15.95 10.88 30.48
C MET A 424 16.24 9.57 31.20
N ASN A 425 16.83 8.59 30.51
CA ASN A 425 17.25 7.35 31.17
C ASN A 425 18.38 7.62 32.18
N GLU A 426 19.30 8.54 31.88
CA GLU A 426 20.33 9.00 32.82
C GLU A 426 19.77 9.72 34.08
N LYS A 427 18.55 10.26 34.01
CA LYS A 427 17.89 10.91 35.15
C LYS A 427 17.06 9.96 36.02
N LYS A 428 16.84 8.72 35.59
CA LYS A 428 16.17 7.70 36.41
C LYS A 428 17.14 6.89 37.26
N ASP A 429 18.42 6.91 36.91
CA ASP A 429 19.49 6.17 37.61
C ASP A 429 20.26 7.04 38.64
N ASN A 430 19.74 8.24 38.98
CA ASN A 430 20.28 9.13 40.00
C ASN A 430 19.27 9.42 41.11
#